data_AF-A0A1F3AF29-F1
#
_entry.id   AF-A0A1F3AF29-F1
#
_cell.length_a   1.000
_cell.length_b   1.000
_cell.length_c   1.000
_cell.angle_alpha   90.00
_cell.angle_beta   90.00
_cell.angle_gamma   90.00
#
_symmetry.space_group_name_H-M   'P 1'
#
loop_
_entity.id
_entity.type
_entity.pdbx_description
1 polymer ?
#
loop_
_entity_poly.entity_id
_entity_poly.type
_entity_poly.pdbx_seq_one_letter_code
_entity_poly.pdbx_strand_id
1 'polypeptide(L)'
;MVANEGGTPPAVEVSAPALLATPCIFASPHSGRRYPPELLRMSRLDRHALRQSEDSYVDLLFDAAPAHGAPLLRALFPRAWVDVNRSRDELDQRMFADPLPTSADTRSNRVRAGLGVIPRIVADGQDIYSRKLKFFEARRRLADCYDPYHLALARLIADARSRFGCAVVIDCHSMPSAGGAPFREGERAIDIVLGDRFGASCAPGVAAAVEQALAASGYLVSRNAPYAGGHVASAYGRPAEGVHVLQIEINRGLYLDEKRIARTDGFERLRRDLRKLVAELARLSPAALRPAQAAE
;
A
#
# COMPACT_ATOMS: atom_id res chain seq x y z
N MET A 1 9.26 11.33 33.30
CA MET A 1 8.47 12.48 32.83
C MET A 1 9.32 13.29 31.88
N VAL A 2 9.05 13.19 30.58
CA VAL A 2 8.98 14.34 29.65
C VAL A 2 7.96 13.91 28.60
N ALA A 3 6.68 14.23 28.83
CA ALA A 3 5.69 14.18 27.78
C ALA A 3 6.01 15.32 26.84
N ASN A 4 6.39 15.00 25.61
CA ASN A 4 6.60 15.98 24.55
C ASN A 4 5.21 16.43 24.06
N GLU A 5 4.56 17.31 24.82
CA GLU A 5 3.27 17.91 24.48
C GLU A 5 3.50 19.11 23.56
N GLY A 6 3.23 18.93 22.27
CA GLY A 6 3.24 20.01 21.28
C GLY A 6 3.52 19.60 19.82
N GLY A 7 4.02 18.40 19.57
CA GLY A 7 4.28 17.92 18.21
C GLY A 7 3.03 17.39 17.51
N THR A 8 2.79 17.78 16.27
CA THR A 8 1.86 17.05 15.38
C THR A 8 2.30 15.58 15.35
N PRO A 9 1.42 14.61 15.65
CA PRO A 9 1.79 13.21 15.65
C PRO A 9 2.29 12.82 14.25
N PRO A 10 3.29 11.92 14.15
CA PRO A 10 3.87 11.57 12.86
C PRO A 10 2.80 10.96 11.94
N ALA A 11 2.86 11.31 10.65
CA ALA A 11 1.94 10.78 9.65
C ALA A 11 2.29 9.36 9.19
N VAL A 12 3.57 8.99 9.34
CA VAL A 12 4.11 7.69 8.96
C VAL A 12 5.02 7.15 10.05
N GLU A 13 5.21 5.84 10.04
CA GLU A 13 6.17 5.19 10.93
C GLU A 13 7.00 4.19 10.14
N VAL A 14 8.31 4.14 10.45
CA VAL A 14 9.24 3.14 9.93
C VAL A 14 9.69 2.27 11.10
N SER A 15 9.23 1.03 11.12
CA SER A 15 9.79 0.01 12.00
C SER A 15 11.09 -0.50 11.37
N ALA A 16 12.22 0.03 11.81
CA ALA A 16 13.52 -0.35 11.30
C ALA A 16 14.03 -1.67 11.95
N PRO A 17 14.72 -2.53 11.20
CA PRO A 17 15.44 -3.65 11.78
C PRO A 17 16.66 -3.15 12.59
N ALA A 18 17.14 -3.95 13.54
CA ALA A 18 18.40 -3.66 14.24
C ALA A 18 19.60 -3.58 13.27
N LEU A 19 19.56 -4.39 12.21
CA LEU A 19 20.48 -4.34 11.08
C LEU A 19 19.69 -4.54 9.79
N LEU A 20 19.85 -3.62 8.85
CA LEU A 20 19.31 -3.80 7.49
C LEU A 20 20.03 -4.97 6.81
N ALA A 21 19.44 -6.16 6.73
CA ALA A 21 20.14 -7.38 6.31
C ALA A 21 19.73 -7.89 4.91
N THR A 22 18.75 -7.25 4.30
CA THR A 22 18.17 -7.64 3.00
C THR A 22 17.79 -6.39 2.18
N PRO A 23 17.77 -6.46 0.83
CA PRO A 23 17.26 -5.38 -0.02
C PRO A 23 15.74 -5.18 0.08
N CYS A 24 15.02 -6.06 0.79
CA CYS A 24 13.59 -5.99 0.93
C CYS A 24 13.14 -4.83 1.81
N ILE A 25 12.05 -4.17 1.40
CA ILE A 25 11.34 -3.11 2.12
C ILE A 25 9.87 -3.49 2.07
N PHE A 26 9.18 -3.51 3.21
CA PHE A 26 7.74 -3.73 3.25
C PHE A 26 7.04 -2.40 3.48
N ALA A 27 5.95 -2.14 2.76
CA ALA A 27 5.21 -0.89 2.85
C ALA A 27 3.71 -1.17 2.98
N SER A 28 3.06 -0.64 4.01
CA SER A 28 1.62 -0.72 4.22
C SER A 28 1.00 0.69 4.14
N PRO A 29 0.58 1.12 2.94
CA PRO A 29 0.06 2.47 2.73
C PRO A 29 -1.36 2.69 3.26
N HIS A 30 -2.14 1.62 3.46
CA HIS A 30 -3.61 1.70 3.63
C HIS A 30 -4.14 1.16 4.96
N SER A 31 -3.27 0.77 5.88
CA SER A 31 -3.63 0.21 7.21
C SER A 31 -3.81 1.27 8.32
N GLY A 32 -3.56 2.54 7.98
CA GLY A 32 -3.64 3.67 8.90
C GLY A 32 -5.06 3.90 9.41
N ARG A 33 -5.18 4.15 10.72
CA ARG A 33 -6.44 4.21 11.46
C ARG A 33 -6.55 5.41 12.42
N ARG A 34 -5.64 6.39 12.28
CA ARG A 34 -5.70 7.67 12.98
C ARG A 34 -6.54 8.66 12.17
N TYR A 35 -7.84 8.67 12.41
CA TYR A 35 -8.78 9.56 11.74
C TYR A 35 -8.60 11.00 12.24
N PRO A 36 -8.25 11.96 11.38
CA PRO A 36 -8.19 13.36 11.79
C PRO A 36 -9.58 13.84 12.24
N PRO A 37 -9.70 14.60 13.36
CA PRO A 37 -10.98 15.16 13.79
C PRO A 37 -11.66 16.00 12.70
N GLU A 38 -10.84 16.66 11.88
CA GLU A 38 -11.30 17.44 10.73
C GLU A 38 -12.04 16.57 9.70
N LEU A 39 -11.52 15.37 9.37
CA LEU A 39 -12.18 14.42 8.47
C LEU A 39 -13.56 14.03 9.02
N LEU A 40 -13.62 13.66 10.30
CA LEU A 40 -14.86 13.23 10.95
C LEU A 40 -15.91 14.35 10.94
N ARG A 41 -15.52 15.61 11.15
CA ARG A 41 -16.43 16.75 11.13
C ARG A 41 -16.97 17.08 9.73
N MET A 42 -16.14 16.92 8.69
CA MET A 42 -16.55 17.22 7.31
C MET A 42 -17.20 16.05 6.59
N SER A 43 -17.17 14.86 7.18
CA SER A 43 -17.69 13.67 6.54
C SER A 43 -19.21 13.57 6.64
N ARG A 44 -19.86 13.06 5.59
CA ARG A 44 -21.26 12.59 5.62
C ARG A 44 -21.38 11.19 6.23
N LEU A 45 -20.24 10.51 6.38
CA LEU A 45 -20.14 9.12 6.79
C LEU A 45 -19.73 9.05 8.24
N ASP A 46 -20.24 8.03 8.93
CA ASP A 46 -19.72 7.70 10.24
C ASP A 46 -18.31 7.09 10.14
N ARG A 47 -17.67 6.91 11.29
CA ARG A 47 -16.33 6.34 11.34
C ARG A 47 -16.30 4.91 10.78
N HIS A 48 -17.35 4.11 10.98
CA HIS A 48 -17.36 2.72 10.53
C HIS A 48 -17.38 2.64 9.00
N ALA A 49 -18.23 3.45 8.35
CA ALA A 49 -18.30 3.55 6.89
C ALA A 49 -16.97 4.04 6.27
N LEU A 50 -16.29 5.01 6.89
CA LEU A 50 -14.96 5.43 6.43
C LEU A 50 -13.93 4.28 6.50
N ARG A 51 -13.99 3.49 7.56
CA ARG A 51 -13.09 2.35 7.78
C ARG A 51 -13.26 1.22 6.78
N GLN A 52 -14.39 1.13 6.06
CA GLN A 52 -14.60 0.11 5.03
C GLN A 52 -13.58 0.19 3.87
N SER A 53 -12.96 1.37 3.69
CA SER A 53 -11.87 1.54 2.73
C SER A 53 -10.51 1.01 3.22
N GLU A 54 -10.30 0.84 4.52
CA GLU A 54 -9.01 0.46 5.12
C GLU A 54 -8.54 -0.92 4.67
N ASP A 55 -7.24 -1.03 4.48
CA ASP A 55 -6.56 -2.31 4.46
C ASP A 55 -6.26 -2.73 5.90
N SER A 56 -7.35 -2.96 6.63
CA SER A 56 -7.35 -3.18 8.07
C SER A 56 -6.37 -4.29 8.44
N TYR A 57 -5.51 -4.01 9.43
CA TYR A 57 -4.53 -4.94 10.01
C TYR A 57 -3.44 -5.46 9.06
N VAL A 58 -3.31 -4.96 7.82
CA VAL A 58 -2.21 -5.37 6.93
C VAL A 58 -0.84 -5.00 7.50
N ASP A 59 -0.73 -3.90 8.25
CA ASP A 59 0.48 -3.56 9.01
C ASP A 59 0.89 -4.66 9.98
N LEU A 60 -0.08 -5.32 10.61
CA LEU A 60 0.15 -6.40 11.57
C LEU A 60 0.43 -7.74 10.89
N LEU A 61 -0.06 -7.95 9.67
CA LEU A 61 0.22 -9.16 8.88
C LEU A 61 1.68 -9.24 8.45
N PHE A 62 2.32 -8.08 8.21
CA PHE A 62 3.72 -7.98 7.78
C PHE A 62 4.68 -7.50 8.88
N ASP A 63 4.23 -7.47 10.14
CA ASP A 63 5.00 -6.92 11.27
C ASP A 63 6.28 -7.69 11.64
N ALA A 64 6.47 -8.88 11.07
CA ALA A 64 7.68 -9.66 11.22
C ALA A 64 8.86 -9.15 10.36
N ALA A 65 8.63 -8.24 9.40
CA ALA A 65 9.69 -7.75 8.50
C ALA A 65 10.96 -7.26 9.22
N PRO A 66 10.88 -6.42 10.28
CA PRO A 66 12.06 -5.95 10.99
C PRO A 66 12.87 -7.07 11.67
N ALA A 67 12.19 -8.11 12.15
CA ALA A 67 12.85 -9.28 12.75
C ALA A 67 13.65 -10.10 11.72
N HIS A 68 13.34 -9.95 10.43
CA HIS A 68 14.06 -10.57 9.31
C HIS A 68 14.98 -9.59 8.57
N GLY A 69 15.28 -8.43 9.18
CA GLY A 69 16.26 -7.48 8.63
C GLY A 69 15.72 -6.54 7.56
N ALA A 70 14.40 -6.49 7.33
CA ALA A 70 13.74 -5.59 6.39
C ALA A 70 12.93 -4.51 7.13
N PRO A 71 12.99 -3.23 6.73
CA PRO A 71 12.13 -2.20 7.31
C PRO A 71 10.65 -2.40 6.91
N LEU A 72 9.74 -2.00 7.80
CA LEU A 72 8.31 -1.86 7.52
C LEU A 72 7.90 -0.39 7.62
N LEU A 73 7.53 0.22 6.50
CA LEU A 73 6.92 1.54 6.42
C LEU A 73 5.39 1.41 6.52
N ARG A 74 4.75 2.23 7.35
CA ARG A 74 3.27 2.30 7.43
C ARG A 74 2.76 3.73 7.47
N ALA A 75 1.68 3.99 6.73
CA ALA A 75 0.90 5.20 6.90
C ALA A 75 0.06 5.09 8.19
N LEU A 76 -0.03 6.16 8.98
CA LEU A 76 -0.79 6.16 10.23
C LEU A 76 -2.18 6.77 10.07
N PHE A 77 -2.40 7.55 9.01
CA PHE A 77 -3.68 8.15 8.61
C PHE A 77 -4.46 7.22 7.66
N PRO A 78 -5.80 7.32 7.62
CA PRO A 78 -6.61 6.48 6.74
C PRO A 78 -6.47 6.91 5.29
N ARG A 79 -6.53 5.95 4.35
CA ARG A 79 -6.51 6.26 2.92
C ARG A 79 -7.66 7.15 2.46
N ALA A 80 -8.79 7.13 3.16
CA ALA A 80 -9.92 8.03 2.94
C ALA A 80 -9.57 9.52 3.18
N TRP A 81 -8.48 9.80 3.91
CA TRP A 81 -7.94 11.14 4.10
C TRP A 81 -7.00 11.54 2.96
N VAL A 82 -6.01 10.68 2.70
CA VAL A 82 -5.01 10.79 1.63
C VAL A 82 -4.64 9.38 1.20
N ASP A 83 -4.77 9.07 -0.08
CA ASP A 83 -4.35 7.78 -0.64
C ASP A 83 -2.92 7.89 -1.21
N VAL A 84 -1.94 7.43 -0.45
CA VAL A 84 -0.51 7.44 -0.87
C VAL A 84 -0.16 6.38 -1.92
N ASN A 85 -1.12 5.56 -2.35
CA ASN A 85 -0.98 4.70 -3.52
C ASN A 85 -1.74 5.28 -4.74
N ARG A 86 -1.79 6.61 -4.82
CA ARG A 86 -2.24 7.40 -5.99
C ARG A 86 -1.19 8.43 -6.37
N SER A 87 -1.27 8.92 -7.61
CA SER A 87 -0.41 10.03 -8.00
C SER A 87 -0.77 11.27 -7.21
N ARG A 88 0.24 12.02 -6.77
CA ARG A 88 0.07 13.28 -6.03
C ARG A 88 -0.85 14.29 -6.73
N ASP A 89 -0.88 14.23 -8.06
CA ASP A 89 -1.62 15.16 -8.91
C ASP A 89 -3.02 14.64 -9.31
N GLU A 90 -3.40 13.40 -8.96
CA GLU A 90 -4.73 12.83 -9.27
C GLU A 90 -5.82 13.42 -8.37
N LEU A 91 -6.33 14.59 -8.75
CA LEU A 91 -7.33 15.35 -8.00
C LEU A 91 -8.64 15.51 -8.79
N ASP A 92 -9.77 15.28 -8.14
CA ASP A 92 -11.10 15.44 -8.77
C ASP A 92 -11.60 16.89 -8.62
N GLN A 93 -11.63 17.66 -9.71
CA GLN A 93 -12.12 19.06 -9.72
C GLN A 93 -13.54 19.20 -9.13
N ARG A 94 -14.39 18.16 -9.20
CA ARG A 94 -15.75 18.21 -8.64
C ARG A 94 -15.76 18.37 -7.12
N MET A 95 -14.68 17.97 -6.45
CA MET A 95 -14.52 18.07 -5.00
C MET A 95 -14.12 19.46 -4.53
N PHE A 96 -13.65 20.33 -5.43
CA PHE A 96 -13.05 21.61 -5.07
C PHE A 96 -13.96 22.78 -5.44
N ALA A 97 -14.02 23.77 -4.55
CA ALA A 97 -14.77 25.02 -4.75
C ALA A 97 -13.98 26.01 -5.62
N ASP A 98 -12.66 25.95 -5.53
CA ASP A 98 -11.68 26.71 -6.29
C ASP A 98 -11.11 25.87 -7.47
N PRO A 99 -10.62 26.52 -8.53
CA PRO A 99 -9.96 25.83 -9.62
C PRO A 99 -8.68 25.15 -9.16
N LEU A 100 -8.46 23.92 -9.63
CA LEU A 100 -7.21 23.19 -9.44
C LEU A 100 -6.10 23.74 -10.34
N PRO A 101 -4.82 23.56 -9.95
CA PRO A 101 -3.70 23.94 -10.81
C PRO A 101 -3.72 23.13 -12.12
N THR A 102 -3.15 23.68 -13.18
CA THR A 102 -3.05 23.02 -14.49
C THR A 102 -2.27 21.72 -14.46
N SER A 103 -1.42 21.51 -13.45
CA SER A 103 -0.68 20.26 -13.23
C SER A 103 -1.54 19.12 -12.70
N ALA A 104 -2.76 19.37 -12.20
CA ALA A 104 -3.63 18.33 -11.67
C ALA A 104 -4.14 17.41 -12.79
N ASP A 105 -3.94 16.11 -12.63
CA ASP A 105 -4.60 15.10 -13.45
C ASP A 105 -6.04 14.91 -12.97
N THR A 106 -6.95 15.63 -13.62
CA THR A 106 -8.39 15.57 -13.35
C THR A 106 -9.13 14.52 -14.18
N ARG A 107 -8.43 13.79 -15.07
CA ARG A 107 -9.03 12.98 -16.14
C ARG A 107 -8.66 11.50 -16.05
N SER A 108 -7.89 11.06 -15.07
CA SER A 108 -7.63 9.64 -14.86
C SER A 108 -8.94 8.85 -14.63
N ASN A 109 -8.95 7.57 -15.03
CA ASN A 109 -10.09 6.67 -14.77
C ASN A 109 -10.42 6.59 -13.27
N ARG A 110 -9.39 6.63 -12.42
CA ARG A 110 -9.54 6.57 -10.96
C ARG A 110 -10.14 7.85 -10.41
N VAL A 111 -9.71 9.01 -10.91
CA VAL A 111 -10.30 10.31 -10.54
C VAL A 111 -11.77 10.39 -10.96
N ARG A 112 -12.11 9.96 -12.17
CA ARG A 112 -13.51 9.88 -12.61
C ARG A 112 -14.36 9.00 -11.69
N ALA A 113 -13.81 7.88 -11.24
CA ALA A 113 -14.42 6.97 -10.28
C ALA A 113 -14.42 7.51 -8.83
N GLY A 114 -13.89 8.70 -8.55
CA GLY A 114 -13.86 9.28 -7.19
C GLY A 114 -12.73 8.75 -6.29
N LEU A 115 -11.73 8.07 -6.87
CA LEU A 115 -10.65 7.38 -6.17
C LEU A 115 -9.27 8.04 -6.42
N GLY A 116 -9.24 9.37 -6.48
CA GLY A 116 -8.00 10.16 -6.56
C GLY A 116 -7.22 10.21 -5.24
N VAL A 117 -6.13 10.98 -5.19
CA VAL A 117 -5.23 11.09 -4.01
C VAL A 117 -5.93 11.67 -2.78
N ILE A 118 -6.91 12.54 -2.99
CA ILE A 118 -7.93 12.88 -1.99
C ILE A 118 -9.21 12.17 -2.44
N PRO A 119 -9.58 11.03 -1.84
CA PRO A 119 -10.71 10.25 -2.33
C PRO A 119 -12.02 11.01 -2.13
N ARG A 120 -12.88 11.03 -3.16
CA ARG A 120 -14.23 11.58 -3.08
C ARG A 120 -15.18 10.62 -2.36
N ILE A 121 -15.01 9.33 -2.63
CA ILE A 121 -15.90 8.26 -2.17
C ILE A 121 -15.13 7.20 -1.38
N VAL A 122 -15.83 6.45 -0.55
CA VAL A 122 -15.34 5.18 0.02
C VAL A 122 -15.60 4.00 -0.92
N ALA A 123 -15.16 2.81 -0.54
CA ALA A 123 -15.24 1.60 -1.35
C ALA A 123 -16.66 1.20 -1.79
N ASP A 124 -17.72 1.61 -1.06
CA ASP A 124 -19.12 1.28 -1.39
C ASP A 124 -19.77 2.28 -2.37
N GLY A 125 -19.07 3.36 -2.75
CA GLY A 125 -19.62 4.39 -3.64
C GLY A 125 -20.08 5.68 -2.95
N GLN A 126 -20.18 5.71 -1.62
CA GLN A 126 -20.70 6.87 -0.89
C GLN A 126 -19.72 8.04 -0.83
N ASP A 127 -20.23 9.25 -1.07
CA ASP A 127 -19.46 10.51 -0.96
C ASP A 127 -19.02 10.78 0.48
N ILE A 128 -17.72 11.00 0.66
CA ILE A 128 -17.10 11.27 1.95
C ILE A 128 -17.53 12.63 2.49
N TYR A 129 -17.50 13.69 1.68
CA TYR A 129 -17.57 15.08 2.16
C TYR A 129 -18.97 15.70 2.08
N SER A 130 -19.34 16.48 3.11
CA SER A 130 -20.61 17.22 3.14
C SER A 130 -20.56 18.56 2.39
N ARG A 131 -19.36 19.03 2.06
CA ARG A 131 -19.10 20.24 1.28
C ARG A 131 -17.93 20.03 0.32
N LYS A 132 -17.80 20.93 -0.66
CA LYS A 132 -16.57 21.07 -1.44
C LYS A 132 -15.40 21.52 -0.54
N LEU A 133 -14.23 21.00 -0.83
CA LEU A 133 -12.96 21.42 -0.23
C LEU A 133 -12.44 22.67 -0.92
N LYS A 134 -11.57 23.43 -0.25
CA LYS A 134 -10.66 24.36 -0.92
C LYS A 134 -9.36 23.67 -1.26
N PHE A 135 -8.70 24.05 -2.34
CA PHE A 135 -7.47 23.41 -2.81
C PHE A 135 -6.34 23.50 -1.77
N PHE A 136 -6.28 24.60 -1.01
CA PHE A 136 -5.30 24.72 0.08
C PHE A 136 -5.46 23.61 1.15
N GLU A 137 -6.68 23.12 1.39
CA GLU A 137 -6.93 22.03 2.33
C GLU A 137 -6.27 20.75 1.82
N ALA A 138 -6.44 20.43 0.53
CA ALA A 138 -5.77 19.29 -0.09
C ALA A 138 -4.25 19.45 -0.09
N ARG A 139 -3.72 20.63 -0.44
CA ARG A 139 -2.27 20.90 -0.38
C ARG A 139 -1.68 20.64 1.00
N ARG A 140 -2.35 21.11 2.06
CA ARG A 140 -1.92 20.86 3.44
C ARG A 140 -1.91 19.36 3.74
N ARG A 141 -2.98 18.64 3.40
CA ARG A 141 -3.04 17.18 3.59
C ARG A 141 -1.91 16.44 2.87
N LEU A 142 -1.62 16.82 1.62
CA LEU A 142 -0.53 16.21 0.85
C LEU A 142 0.83 16.49 1.51
N ALA A 143 1.08 17.73 1.93
CA ALA A 143 2.31 18.10 2.64
C ALA A 143 2.46 17.36 3.98
N ASP A 144 1.37 17.17 4.72
CA ASP A 144 1.40 16.56 6.04
C ASP A 144 1.41 15.03 6.01
N CYS A 145 0.95 14.41 4.92
CA CYS A 145 0.70 12.96 4.85
C CYS A 145 1.37 12.28 3.65
N TYR A 146 1.13 12.78 2.44
CA TYR A 146 1.65 12.19 1.21
C TYR A 146 3.17 12.35 1.11
N ASP A 147 3.64 13.59 1.23
CA ASP A 147 5.05 13.93 1.04
C ASP A 147 5.95 13.19 2.07
N PRO A 148 5.60 13.10 3.37
CA PRO A 148 6.36 12.30 4.33
C PRO A 148 6.41 10.80 4.02
N TYR A 149 5.31 10.22 3.51
CA TYR A 149 5.29 8.80 3.12
C TYR A 149 6.23 8.52 1.95
N HIS A 150 6.11 9.30 0.88
CA HIS A 150 6.93 9.12 -0.31
C HIS A 150 8.41 9.48 -0.06
N LEU A 151 8.69 10.44 0.82
CA LEU A 151 10.05 10.74 1.28
C LEU A 151 10.64 9.56 2.07
N ALA A 152 9.88 8.98 3.00
CA ALA A 152 10.34 7.83 3.78
C ALA A 152 10.59 6.62 2.87
N LEU A 153 9.67 6.31 1.94
CA LEU A 153 9.84 5.21 0.99
C LEU A 153 11.06 5.43 0.09
N ALA A 154 11.24 6.63 -0.45
CA ALA A 154 12.40 6.95 -1.30
C ALA A 154 13.73 6.80 -0.55
N ARG A 155 13.79 7.21 0.73
CA ARG A 155 14.97 7.00 1.58
C ARG A 155 15.27 5.53 1.80
N LEU A 156 14.26 4.72 2.15
CA LEU A 156 14.43 3.28 2.33
C LEU A 156 14.94 2.60 1.04
N ILE A 157 14.41 2.99 -0.12
CA ILE A 157 14.88 2.50 -1.42
C ILE A 157 16.33 2.89 -1.64
N ALA A 158 16.71 4.14 -1.38
CA ALA A 158 18.08 4.61 -1.54
C ALA A 158 19.05 3.85 -0.62
N ASP A 159 18.69 3.64 0.65
CA ASP A 159 19.50 2.92 1.62
C ASP A 159 19.72 1.45 1.21
N ALA A 160 18.65 0.77 0.76
CA ALA A 160 18.75 -0.60 0.26
C ALA A 160 19.63 -0.69 -0.99
N ARG A 161 19.44 0.21 -1.97
CA ARG A 161 20.29 0.25 -3.17
C ARG A 161 21.75 0.51 -2.84
N SER A 162 22.03 1.46 -1.96
CA SER A 162 23.39 1.80 -1.53
C SER A 162 24.09 0.59 -0.91
N ARG A 163 23.37 -0.20 -0.10
CA ARG A 163 23.93 -1.35 0.60
C ARG A 163 24.03 -2.62 -0.24
N PHE A 164 23.04 -2.91 -1.09
CA PHE A 164 22.91 -4.21 -1.75
C PHE A 164 23.07 -4.15 -3.28
N GLY A 165 23.06 -2.95 -3.86
CA GLY A 165 23.03 -2.72 -5.31
C GLY A 165 21.63 -2.80 -5.93
N CYS A 166 20.60 -3.09 -5.13
CA CYS A 166 19.20 -3.16 -5.53
C CYS A 166 18.26 -2.91 -4.34
N ALA A 167 16.98 -2.70 -4.62
CA ALA A 167 15.92 -2.61 -3.61
C ALA A 167 14.68 -3.39 -4.08
N VAL A 168 13.99 -4.05 -3.15
CA VAL A 168 12.77 -4.81 -3.42
C VAL A 168 11.66 -4.30 -2.50
N VAL A 169 10.74 -3.50 -3.02
CA VAL A 169 9.57 -3.02 -2.29
C VAL A 169 8.44 -4.03 -2.44
N ILE A 170 7.98 -4.56 -1.32
CA ILE A 170 6.73 -5.32 -1.21
C ILE A 170 5.65 -4.33 -0.75
N ASP A 171 4.79 -3.92 -1.69
CA ASP A 171 3.66 -3.01 -1.45
C ASP A 171 2.47 -3.84 -0.95
N CYS A 172 2.19 -3.78 0.34
CA CYS A 172 1.30 -4.68 1.08
C CYS A 172 -0.12 -4.11 1.18
N HIS A 173 -1.09 -4.81 0.59
CA HIS A 173 -2.50 -4.42 0.52
C HIS A 173 -3.43 -5.57 0.86
N SER A 174 -4.71 -5.24 1.00
CA SER A 174 -5.80 -6.21 1.07
C SER A 174 -6.96 -5.79 0.17
N MET A 175 -7.62 -6.78 -0.43
CA MET A 175 -8.75 -6.58 -1.32
C MET A 175 -10.05 -7.12 -0.72
N PRO A 176 -11.22 -6.54 -1.08
CA PRO A 176 -12.52 -7.08 -0.70
C PRO A 176 -12.68 -8.55 -1.12
N SER A 177 -13.29 -9.37 -0.26
CA SER A 177 -13.44 -10.81 -0.49
C SER A 177 -14.32 -11.14 -1.69
N ALA A 178 -15.27 -10.25 -1.99
CA ALA A 178 -16.15 -10.39 -3.15
C ALA A 178 -15.43 -10.13 -4.48
N GLY A 179 -14.16 -9.65 -4.47
CA GLY A 179 -13.23 -9.49 -5.60
C GLY A 179 -13.82 -8.89 -6.88
N GLY A 180 -13.32 -7.76 -7.37
CA GLY A 180 -13.87 -7.04 -8.54
C GLY A 180 -13.92 -7.76 -9.91
N ALA A 181 -13.77 -9.10 -9.97
CA ALA A 181 -14.10 -9.93 -11.12
C ALA A 181 -15.27 -10.87 -10.75
N PRO A 182 -16.30 -11.02 -11.60
CA PRO A 182 -17.38 -11.96 -11.34
C PRO A 182 -16.81 -13.39 -11.36
N PHE A 183 -16.61 -13.98 -10.19
CA PHE A 183 -16.33 -15.41 -10.09
C PHE A 183 -17.56 -16.17 -10.58
N ARG A 184 -17.33 -17.16 -11.44
CA ARG A 184 -18.39 -18.11 -11.78
C ARG A 184 -18.76 -18.90 -10.53
N GLU A 185 -20.04 -19.18 -10.38
CA GLU A 185 -20.56 -19.99 -9.27
C GLU A 185 -19.80 -21.34 -9.22
N GLY A 186 -19.14 -21.62 -8.09
CA GLY A 186 -18.34 -22.84 -7.87
C GLY A 186 -16.81 -22.70 -8.04
N GLU A 187 -16.28 -21.58 -8.52
CA GLU A 187 -14.83 -21.35 -8.53
C GLU A 187 -14.32 -20.93 -7.14
N ARG A 188 -13.16 -21.49 -6.72
CA ARG A 188 -12.49 -21.07 -5.49
C ARG A 188 -12.01 -19.63 -5.66
N ALA A 189 -12.42 -18.75 -4.75
CA ALA A 189 -11.97 -17.36 -4.75
C ALA A 189 -10.44 -17.28 -4.67
N ILE A 190 -9.86 -16.35 -5.43
CA ILE A 190 -8.42 -16.06 -5.37
C ILE A 190 -8.09 -15.56 -3.97
N ASP A 191 -7.08 -16.19 -3.35
CA ASP A 191 -6.63 -15.87 -2.00
C ASP A 191 -5.71 -14.64 -2.02
N ILE A 192 -4.79 -14.56 -2.98
CA ILE A 192 -3.79 -13.49 -3.10
C ILE A 192 -3.57 -13.09 -4.56
N VAL A 193 -3.46 -11.80 -4.85
CA VAL A 193 -3.07 -11.28 -6.16
C VAL A 193 -1.70 -10.60 -6.09
N LEU A 194 -0.82 -10.94 -7.03
CA LEU A 194 0.49 -10.34 -7.19
C LEU A 194 0.48 -9.36 -8.37
N GLY A 195 0.73 -8.07 -8.11
CA GLY A 195 0.75 -7.02 -9.12
C GLY A 195 2.16 -6.53 -9.39
N ASP A 196 2.73 -6.90 -10.53
CA ASP A 196 4.08 -6.50 -10.99
C ASP A 196 4.05 -5.62 -12.26
N ARG A 197 2.87 -5.08 -12.57
CA ARG A 197 2.57 -4.33 -13.80
C ARG A 197 2.96 -5.10 -15.05
N PHE A 198 2.61 -6.38 -15.10
CA PHE A 198 2.95 -7.28 -16.20
C PHE A 198 4.46 -7.35 -16.45
N GLY A 199 5.24 -7.41 -15.36
CA GLY A 199 6.70 -7.42 -15.35
C GLY A 199 7.38 -6.05 -15.47
N ALA A 200 6.62 -4.96 -15.59
CA ALA A 200 7.22 -3.63 -15.72
C ALA A 200 7.79 -3.08 -14.39
N SER A 201 7.30 -3.54 -13.23
CA SER A 201 7.73 -3.00 -11.92
C SER A 201 8.72 -3.86 -11.15
N CYS A 202 8.87 -5.16 -11.47
CA CYS A 202 9.89 -6.01 -10.85
C CYS A 202 10.42 -7.10 -11.79
N ALA A 203 11.59 -7.64 -11.48
CA ALA A 203 12.13 -8.79 -12.21
C ALA A 203 11.26 -10.04 -11.99
N PRO A 204 11.11 -10.94 -12.99
CA PRO A 204 10.25 -12.12 -12.88
C PRO A 204 10.54 -13.03 -11.69
N GLY A 205 11.82 -13.13 -11.29
CA GLY A 205 12.25 -13.92 -10.14
C GLY A 205 11.66 -13.46 -8.81
N VAL A 206 11.38 -12.16 -8.64
CA VAL A 206 10.76 -11.62 -7.41
C VAL A 206 9.32 -12.11 -7.29
N ALA A 207 8.52 -11.93 -8.33
CA ALA A 207 7.13 -12.39 -8.36
C ALA A 207 7.03 -13.92 -8.23
N ALA A 208 7.92 -14.66 -8.89
CA ALA A 208 7.96 -16.12 -8.82
C ALA A 208 8.29 -16.62 -7.41
N ALA A 209 9.25 -16.01 -6.71
CA ALA A 209 9.60 -16.40 -5.35
C ALA A 209 8.42 -16.19 -4.38
N VAL A 210 7.71 -15.06 -4.48
CA VAL A 210 6.53 -14.77 -3.66
C VAL A 210 5.40 -15.76 -3.97
N GLU A 211 5.10 -15.99 -5.24
CA GLU A 211 4.07 -16.92 -5.69
C GLU A 211 4.34 -18.34 -5.18
N GLN A 212 5.56 -18.84 -5.33
CA GLN A 212 5.95 -20.17 -4.86
C GLN A 212 5.83 -20.33 -3.34
N ALA A 213 6.29 -19.34 -2.57
CA ALA A 213 6.21 -19.39 -1.11
C ALA A 213 4.75 -19.36 -0.60
N LEU A 214 3.89 -18.59 -1.25
CA LEU A 214 2.45 -18.54 -0.92
C LEU A 214 1.72 -19.81 -1.37
N ALA A 215 2.00 -20.32 -2.57
CA ALA A 215 1.41 -21.56 -3.07
C ALA A 215 1.81 -22.77 -2.19
N ALA A 216 3.07 -22.83 -1.74
CA ALA A 216 3.56 -23.82 -0.78
C ALA A 216 2.85 -23.74 0.59
N SER A 217 2.27 -22.58 0.93
CA SER A 217 1.44 -22.39 2.12
C SER A 217 -0.06 -22.66 1.86
N GLY A 218 -0.43 -23.13 0.65
CA GLY A 218 -1.78 -23.55 0.29
C GLY A 218 -2.70 -22.45 -0.26
N TYR A 219 -2.17 -21.26 -0.54
CA TYR A 219 -2.94 -20.13 -1.10
C TYR A 219 -3.09 -20.24 -2.61
N LEU A 220 -4.28 -19.90 -3.10
CA LEU A 220 -4.54 -19.68 -4.53
C LEU A 220 -4.04 -18.29 -4.93
N VAL A 221 -2.96 -18.24 -5.71
CA VAL A 221 -2.31 -16.99 -6.14
C VAL A 221 -2.65 -16.70 -7.60
N SER A 222 -2.97 -15.44 -7.90
CA SER A 222 -3.13 -14.92 -9.26
C SER A 222 -2.13 -13.79 -9.53
N ARG A 223 -1.82 -13.54 -10.80
CA ARG A 223 -0.97 -12.43 -11.22
C ARG A 223 -1.76 -11.39 -11.98
N ASN A 224 -1.54 -10.14 -11.62
CA ASN A 224 -2.02 -8.93 -12.29
C ASN A 224 -3.53 -8.78 -12.49
N ALA A 225 -4.36 -9.69 -11.97
CA ALA A 225 -5.80 -9.70 -12.16
C ALA A 225 -6.53 -9.95 -10.82
N PRO A 226 -7.46 -9.05 -10.41
CA PRO A 226 -7.83 -7.79 -11.07
C PRO A 226 -6.85 -6.64 -10.78
N TYR A 227 -5.81 -6.86 -9.98
CA TYR A 227 -4.87 -5.83 -9.54
C TYR A 227 -3.48 -6.04 -10.15
N ALA A 228 -3.14 -5.23 -11.15
CA ALA A 228 -1.83 -5.24 -11.80
C ALA A 228 -0.73 -4.48 -11.05
N GLY A 229 -1.02 -3.87 -9.90
CA GLY A 229 -0.09 -2.99 -9.18
C GLY A 229 -0.43 -1.51 -9.33
N GLY A 230 -0.41 -0.80 -8.21
CA GLY A 230 -0.85 0.57 -8.05
C GLY A 230 0.18 1.64 -8.45
N HIS A 231 0.03 2.82 -7.85
CA HIS A 231 0.91 3.96 -8.11
C HIS A 231 2.33 3.69 -7.63
N VAL A 232 2.52 3.11 -6.44
CA VAL A 232 3.85 2.79 -5.90
C VAL A 232 4.63 1.88 -6.86
N ALA A 233 3.98 0.83 -7.37
CA ALA A 233 4.57 -0.04 -8.38
C ALA A 233 4.96 0.70 -9.67
N SER A 234 4.10 1.58 -10.17
CA SER A 234 4.37 2.36 -11.39
C SER A 234 5.44 3.43 -11.20
N ALA A 235 5.46 4.10 -10.04
CA ALA A 235 6.30 5.25 -9.77
C ALA A 235 7.74 4.83 -9.46
N TYR A 236 7.90 3.78 -8.66
CA TYR A 236 9.21 3.35 -8.15
C TYR A 236 9.77 2.11 -8.86
N GLY A 237 8.93 1.28 -9.49
CA GLY A 237 9.39 0.11 -10.23
C GLY A 237 10.27 0.50 -11.43
N ARG A 238 11.56 0.20 -11.32
CA ARG A 238 12.59 0.41 -12.35
C ARG A 238 13.54 -0.79 -12.32
N PRO A 239 13.10 -1.99 -12.77
CA PRO A 239 13.89 -3.20 -12.63
C PRO A 239 15.25 -3.12 -13.35
N ALA A 240 15.34 -2.38 -14.46
CA ALA A 240 16.60 -2.11 -15.15
C ALA A 240 17.60 -1.29 -14.31
N GLU A 241 17.11 -0.51 -13.35
CA GLU A 241 17.92 0.30 -12.42
C GLU A 241 18.05 -0.38 -11.03
N GLY A 242 17.60 -1.63 -10.90
CA GLY A 242 17.69 -2.41 -9.68
C GLY A 242 16.66 -2.01 -8.61
N VAL A 243 15.56 -1.35 -8.99
CA VAL A 243 14.44 -1.08 -8.09
C VAL A 243 13.25 -1.93 -8.51
N HIS A 244 12.90 -2.88 -7.67
CA HIS A 244 11.80 -3.81 -7.90
C HIS A 244 10.66 -3.46 -6.97
N VAL A 245 9.44 -3.43 -7.49
CA VAL A 245 8.23 -3.24 -6.70
C VAL A 245 7.22 -4.30 -7.07
N LEU A 246 6.75 -5.05 -6.09
CA LEU A 246 5.69 -6.03 -6.22
C LEU A 246 4.56 -5.68 -5.26
N GLN A 247 3.35 -5.53 -5.78
CA GLN A 247 2.15 -5.38 -4.97
C GLN A 247 1.60 -6.75 -4.56
N ILE A 248 1.23 -6.91 -3.29
CA ILE A 248 0.50 -8.08 -2.78
C ILE A 248 -0.87 -7.62 -2.30
N GLU A 249 -1.93 -8.18 -2.87
CA GLU A 249 -3.32 -7.95 -2.47
C GLU A 249 -3.86 -9.22 -1.79
N ILE A 250 -4.13 -9.14 -0.49
CA ILE A 250 -4.65 -10.26 0.31
C ILE A 250 -6.17 -10.22 0.33
N ASN A 251 -6.83 -11.33 0.00
CA ASN A 251 -8.27 -11.45 0.18
C ASN A 251 -8.64 -11.32 1.66
N ARG A 252 -9.41 -10.29 2.01
CA ARG A 252 -9.83 -10.01 3.40
C ARG A 252 -10.62 -11.16 4.02
N GLY A 253 -11.31 -11.98 3.24
CA GLY A 253 -12.01 -13.17 3.73
C GLY A 253 -11.11 -14.18 4.43
N LEU A 254 -9.79 -14.11 4.22
CA LEU A 254 -8.81 -14.95 4.92
C LEU A 254 -8.61 -14.58 6.39
N TYR A 255 -8.89 -13.33 6.77
CA TYR A 255 -8.45 -12.80 8.08
C TYR A 255 -9.36 -11.76 8.73
N LEU A 256 -10.37 -11.26 8.03
CA LEU A 256 -11.19 -10.12 8.44
C LEU A 256 -12.68 -10.42 8.23
N ASP A 257 -13.48 -10.20 9.27
CA ASP A 257 -14.90 -9.95 9.11
C ASP A 257 -15.05 -8.51 8.58
N GLU A 258 -15.27 -8.36 7.28
CA GLU A 258 -15.33 -7.05 6.62
C GLU A 258 -16.45 -6.15 7.17
N LYS A 259 -17.61 -6.75 7.51
CA LYS A 259 -18.74 -5.98 8.04
C LYS A 259 -18.41 -5.41 9.42
N ARG A 260 -17.76 -6.21 10.28
CA ARG A 260 -17.39 -5.78 11.64
C ARG A 260 -16.04 -5.07 11.71
N ILE A 261 -15.22 -5.19 10.66
CA ILE A 261 -13.82 -4.75 10.61
C ILE A 261 -13.03 -5.33 11.80
N ALA A 262 -13.25 -6.62 12.04
CA ALA A 262 -12.70 -7.38 13.15
C ALA A 262 -11.92 -8.58 12.63
N ARG A 263 -10.79 -8.88 13.27
CA ARG A 263 -9.96 -10.05 12.93
C ARG A 263 -10.78 -11.33 13.14
N THR A 264 -10.69 -12.26 12.20
CA THR A 264 -11.21 -13.62 12.37
C THR A 264 -10.13 -14.56 12.92
N ASP A 265 -10.49 -15.80 13.22
CA ASP A 265 -9.54 -16.84 13.63
C ASP A 265 -8.48 -17.15 12.55
N GLY A 266 -8.76 -16.79 11.28
CA GLY A 266 -7.82 -16.92 10.17
C GLY A 266 -6.63 -15.97 10.26
N PHE A 267 -6.74 -14.88 11.03
CA PHE A 267 -5.71 -13.83 11.10
C PHE A 267 -4.35 -14.37 11.56
N GLU A 268 -4.28 -15.11 12.67
CA GLU A 268 -3.01 -15.60 13.20
C GLU A 268 -2.41 -16.72 12.33
N ARG A 269 -3.25 -17.48 11.60
CA ARG A 269 -2.77 -18.43 10.59
C ARG A 269 -2.09 -17.67 9.44
N LEU A 270 -2.79 -16.71 8.84
CA LEU A 270 -2.27 -15.91 7.74
C LEU A 270 -0.99 -15.16 8.13
N ARG A 271 -0.99 -14.49 9.29
CA ARG A 271 0.19 -13.77 9.81
C ARG A 271 1.41 -14.69 9.97
N ARG A 272 1.21 -15.92 10.44
CA ARG A 272 2.29 -16.92 10.55
C ARG A 272 2.81 -17.37 9.19
N ASP A 273 1.95 -17.53 8.20
CA ASP A 273 2.40 -17.89 6.84
C ASP A 273 3.10 -16.73 6.15
N LEU A 274 2.61 -15.50 6.33
CA LEU A 274 3.28 -14.29 5.83
C LEU A 274 4.62 -14.05 6.53
N ARG A 275 4.78 -14.44 7.81
CA ARG A 275 6.10 -14.47 8.45
C ARG A 275 7.08 -15.41 7.73
N LYS A 276 6.62 -16.58 7.28
CA LYS A 276 7.47 -17.49 6.47
C LYS A 276 7.83 -16.84 5.14
N LEU A 277 6.86 -16.22 4.45
CA LEU A 277 7.11 -15.47 3.22
C LEU A 277 8.17 -14.37 3.43
N VAL A 278 8.02 -13.55 4.46
CA VAL A 278 8.98 -12.50 4.83
C VAL A 278 10.37 -13.09 5.05
N ALA A 279 10.48 -14.20 5.78
CA ALA A 279 11.75 -14.88 6.03
C ALA A 279 12.40 -15.41 4.74
N GLU A 280 11.63 -15.97 3.82
CA GLU A 280 12.12 -16.43 2.51
C GLU A 280 12.56 -15.26 1.63
N LEU A 281 11.78 -14.18 1.58
CA LEU A 281 12.15 -12.97 0.82
C LEU A 281 13.41 -12.30 1.37
N ALA A 282 13.60 -12.30 2.68
CA ALA A 282 14.81 -11.78 3.30
C ALA A 282 16.08 -12.51 2.84
N ARG A 283 15.96 -13.74 2.32
CA ARG A 283 17.07 -14.55 1.78
C ARG A 283 17.29 -14.38 0.29
N LEU A 284 16.50 -13.56 -0.41
CA LEU A 284 16.71 -13.28 -1.83
C LEU A 284 18.14 -12.77 -2.06
N SER A 285 18.87 -13.43 -2.95
CA SER A 285 20.22 -13.03 -3.31
C SER A 285 20.18 -11.71 -4.07
N PRO A 286 20.81 -10.63 -3.57
CA PRO A 286 20.84 -9.35 -4.26
C PRO A 286 21.52 -9.43 -5.63
N ALA A 287 22.47 -10.36 -5.80
CA ALA A 287 23.24 -10.49 -7.03
C ALA A 287 22.37 -10.74 -8.27
N ALA A 288 21.27 -11.49 -8.12
CA ALA A 288 20.35 -11.79 -9.22
C ALA A 288 19.41 -10.61 -9.56
N LEU A 289 19.42 -9.56 -8.75
CA LEU A 289 18.51 -8.40 -8.83
C LEU A 289 19.25 -7.09 -9.09
N ARG A 290 20.57 -7.13 -9.26
CA ARG A 290 21.35 -5.95 -9.64
C ARG A 290 21.09 -5.61 -11.11
N PRO A 291 21.18 -4.33 -11.49
CA PRO A 291 21.26 -3.94 -12.90
C PRO A 291 22.33 -4.74 -13.62
N ALA A 292 22.09 -5.09 -14.89
CA ALA A 292 23.16 -5.54 -15.74
C ALA A 292 24.22 -4.42 -15.79
N GLN A 293 25.47 -4.74 -15.47
CA GLN A 293 26.56 -3.79 -15.67
C GLN A 293 26.60 -3.48 -17.18
N ALA A 294 26.57 -2.19 -17.54
CA ALA A 294 26.87 -1.81 -18.90
C ALA A 294 28.28 -2.32 -19.20
N ALA A 295 28.43 -3.17 -20.21
CA ALA A 295 29.75 -3.47 -20.75
C ALA A 295 30.31 -2.14 -21.27
N GLU A 296 31.37 -1.65 -20.63
CA GLU A 296 32.21 -0.57 -21.18
C GLU A 296 32.92 -1.03 -22.45
#